data_AF-A0A6G0UA41-F1
#
_entry.id   AF-A0A6G0UA41-F1
#
_cell.length_a   1.000
_cell.length_b   1.000
_cell.length_c   1.000
_cell.angle_alpha   90.00
_cell.angle_beta   90.00
_cell.angle_gamma   90.00
#
_symmetry.space_group_name_H-M   'P 1'
#
loop_
_entity.id
_entity.type
_entity.pdbx_description
1 polymer ?
#
loop_
_entity_poly.entity_id
_entity_poly.type
_entity_poly.pdbx_seq_one_letter_code
_entity_poly.pdbx_strand_id
1 'polypeptide(L)'
;MGAAGSFGGKKSRTEVLDKQPVVFVHGVSDRAHDKPYKAANWFMQHGYKISEVYGTTYANGAQGNPLQWAQYSMKCQYVKLVRALIVAVRLYTGRAVDVVGYSLGVPVTRKAILGGKCVDTG
;
A
#
# COMPACT_ATOMS: atom_id res chain seq x y z
N MET A 1 -16.06 1.35 2.91
CA MET A 1 -14.84 0.54 2.68
C MET A 1 -15.05 -0.80 3.38
N GLY A 2 -14.89 -1.93 2.68
CA GLY A 2 -15.07 -3.26 3.28
C GLY A 2 -13.87 -3.66 4.15
N ALA A 3 -14.02 -4.74 4.93
CA ALA A 3 -13.00 -5.24 5.86
C ALA A 3 -11.62 -5.50 5.23
N ALA A 4 -11.55 -5.71 3.91
CA ALA A 4 -10.30 -5.96 3.20
C ALA A 4 -9.62 -4.71 2.60
N GLY A 5 -10.22 -3.53 2.75
CA GLY A 5 -9.88 -2.35 1.94
C GLY A 5 -8.54 -1.69 2.28
N SER A 6 -8.37 -1.22 3.51
CA SER A 6 -7.20 -0.46 3.96
C SER A 6 -6.91 -0.72 5.43
N PHE A 7 -5.68 -0.46 5.87
CA PHE A 7 -5.28 -0.50 7.28
C PHE A 7 -4.30 0.64 7.61
N GLY A 8 -4.14 0.91 8.90
CA GLY A 8 -3.24 1.90 9.46
C GLY A 8 -3.97 3.09 10.11
N GLY A 9 -3.19 4.07 10.54
CA GLY A 9 -3.69 5.31 11.15
C GLY A 9 -3.64 5.32 12.68
N LYS A 10 -3.65 6.52 13.24
CA LYS A 10 -3.62 6.72 14.70
C LYS A 10 -4.95 6.35 15.34
N LYS A 11 -4.87 5.77 16.54
CA LYS A 11 -6.01 5.52 17.43
C LYS A 11 -6.56 6.82 18.03
N SER A 12 -5.70 7.83 18.23
CA SER A 12 -6.09 9.15 18.71
C SER A 12 -5.24 10.25 18.07
N ARG A 13 -5.73 11.50 18.10
CA ARG A 13 -4.97 12.65 17.58
C ARG A 13 -3.64 12.88 18.31
N THR A 14 -3.57 12.48 19.58
CA THR A 14 -2.42 12.68 20.47
C THR A 14 -1.42 11.52 20.42
N GLU A 15 -1.70 10.45 19.66
CA GLU A 15 -0.76 9.35 19.52
C GLU A 15 0.54 9.81 18.85
N VAL A 16 1.65 9.49 19.51
CA VAL A 16 3.01 9.76 19.02
C VAL A 16 3.55 8.52 18.33
N LEU A 17 4.10 8.71 17.14
CA LEU A 17 4.82 7.67 16.40
C LEU A 17 6.27 7.63 16.89
N ASP A 18 6.82 6.44 17.02
CA ASP A 18 8.19 6.19 17.43
C ASP A 18 9.06 5.83 16.21
N LYS A 19 8.52 5.04 15.27
CA LYS A 19 9.24 4.50 14.10
C LYS A 19 8.91 5.23 12.80
N GLN A 20 9.70 4.96 11.76
CA GLN A 20 9.43 5.43 10.41
C GLN A 20 8.21 4.68 9.85
N PRO A 21 7.19 5.38 9.32
CA PRO A 21 6.00 4.70 8.80
C PRO A 21 6.32 3.87 7.56
N VAL A 22 5.68 2.69 7.49
CA VAL A 22 5.84 1.73 6.39
C VAL A 22 4.54 1.62 5.61
N VAL A 23 4.60 1.79 4.29
CA VAL A 23 3.51 1.55 3.35
C VAL A 23 3.72 0.21 2.65
N PHE A 24 2.75 -0.70 2.77
CA PHE A 24 2.77 -1.99 2.11
C PHE A 24 1.91 -1.95 0.84
N VAL A 25 2.50 -2.37 -0.28
CA VAL A 25 1.87 -2.33 -1.61
C VAL A 25 1.72 -3.75 -2.12
N HIS A 26 0.46 -4.17 -2.25
CA HIS A 26 0.08 -5.53 -2.62
C HIS A 26 0.45 -5.87 -4.07
N GLY A 27 0.49 -7.17 -4.38
CA GLY A 27 0.72 -7.67 -5.73
C GLY A 27 -0.57 -7.91 -6.50
N VAL A 28 -0.42 -8.57 -7.66
CA VAL A 28 -1.57 -9.06 -8.42
C VAL A 28 -2.40 -10.04 -7.59
N SER A 29 -3.72 -10.03 -7.79
CA SER A 29 -4.66 -10.92 -7.11
C SER A 29 -4.67 -10.82 -5.57
N ASP A 30 -4.06 -9.77 -5.02
CA ASP A 30 -3.88 -9.53 -3.59
C ASP A 30 -4.61 -8.24 -3.18
N ARG A 31 -4.80 -8.01 -1.88
CA ARG A 31 -5.46 -6.81 -1.32
C ARG A 31 -4.66 -6.34 -0.11
N ALA A 32 -4.98 -5.16 0.43
CA ALA A 32 -4.30 -4.65 1.62
C ALA A 32 -4.33 -5.66 2.80
N HIS A 33 -5.49 -6.27 3.06
CA HIS A 33 -5.67 -7.21 4.18
C HIS A 33 -5.25 -8.66 3.91
N ASP A 34 -4.62 -8.94 2.76
CA ASP A 34 -4.15 -10.28 2.41
C ASP A 34 -2.64 -10.42 2.80
N LYS A 35 -1.70 -10.46 1.85
CA LYS A 35 -0.25 -10.54 2.21
C LYS A 35 0.33 -9.28 2.88
N PRO A 36 -0.02 -8.05 2.46
CA PRO A 36 0.49 -6.83 3.08
C PRO A 36 0.18 -6.74 4.57
N TYR A 37 -1.04 -7.10 4.98
CA TYR A 37 -1.41 -7.08 6.41
C TYR A 37 -0.70 -8.15 7.22
N LYS A 38 -0.39 -9.32 6.64
CA LYS A 38 0.49 -10.31 7.29
C LYS A 38 1.90 -9.74 7.53
N ALA A 39 2.45 -9.02 6.57
CA ALA A 39 3.73 -8.32 6.74
C ALA A 39 3.62 -7.21 7.81
N ALA A 40 2.55 -6.40 7.78
CA ALA A 40 2.29 -5.39 8.80
C ALA A 40 2.17 -5.99 10.21
N ASN A 41 1.50 -7.14 10.35
CA ASN A 41 1.41 -7.87 11.61
C ASN A 41 2.78 -8.32 12.11
N TRP A 42 3.67 -8.78 11.23
CA TRP A 42 5.04 -9.11 11.60
C TRP A 42 5.78 -7.88 12.14
N PHE A 43 5.65 -6.72 11.49
CA PHE A 43 6.23 -5.46 12.00
C PHE A 43 5.65 -5.08 13.36
N MET A 44 4.33 -5.22 13.55
CA MET A 44 3.67 -4.92 14.83
C MET A 44 4.12 -5.86 15.96
N GLN A 45 4.35 -7.14 15.66
CA GLN A 45 4.95 -8.10 16.61
C GLN A 45 6.39 -7.72 17.00
N HIS A 46 7.07 -6.91 16.17
CA HIS A 46 8.42 -6.40 16.41
C HIS A 46 8.42 -4.91 16.82
N GLY A 47 7.34 -4.47 17.47
CA GLY A 47 7.29 -3.19 18.16
C GLY A 47 6.86 -2.00 17.30
N TYR A 48 6.37 -2.22 16.06
CA TYR A 48 5.62 -1.18 15.35
C TYR A 48 4.20 -1.03 15.92
N LYS A 49 3.66 0.18 15.86
CA LYS A 49 2.25 0.46 16.15
C LYS A 49 1.43 0.33 14.86
N ILE A 50 0.13 0.08 14.99
CA ILE A 50 -0.80 0.15 13.83
C ILE A 50 -0.77 1.53 13.16
N SER A 51 -0.46 2.58 13.92
CA SER A 51 -0.26 3.96 13.44
C SER A 51 1.05 4.18 12.66
N GLU A 52 1.87 3.14 12.50
CA GLU A 52 3.15 3.18 11.81
C GLU A 52 3.18 2.24 10.60
N VAL A 53 2.11 1.49 10.36
CA VAL A 53 1.99 0.56 9.23
C VAL A 53 0.72 0.85 8.43
N TYR A 54 0.85 0.94 7.11
CA TYR A 54 -0.21 1.43 6.24
C TYR A 54 -0.35 0.58 4.99
N GLY A 55 -1.57 0.45 4.48
CA GLY A 55 -1.81 -0.21 3.20
C GLY A 55 -3.21 0.08 2.68
N THR A 56 -3.35 0.11 1.35
CA THR A 56 -4.64 0.24 0.68
C THR A 56 -4.72 -0.68 -0.52
N THR A 57 -5.93 -1.11 -0.83
CA THR A 57 -6.25 -1.95 -1.96
C THR A 57 -6.41 -1.05 -3.19
N TYR A 58 -5.41 -1.04 -4.09
CA TYR A 58 -5.42 -0.20 -5.29
C TYR A 58 -6.04 -0.92 -6.51
N ALA A 59 -6.30 -2.22 -6.39
CA ALA A 59 -6.84 -3.09 -7.43
C ALA A 59 -7.75 -4.18 -6.82
N ASN A 60 -8.48 -4.94 -7.63
CA ASN A 60 -9.61 -5.74 -7.15
C ASN A 60 -9.26 -7.11 -6.51
N GLY A 61 -8.00 -7.39 -6.15
CA GLY A 61 -7.62 -8.71 -5.65
C GLY A 61 -7.93 -9.84 -6.64
N ALA A 62 -8.06 -11.07 -6.16
CA ALA A 62 -8.31 -12.26 -6.99
C ALA A 62 -9.77 -12.39 -7.48
N GLN A 63 -10.72 -11.67 -6.87
CA GLN A 63 -12.17 -11.74 -7.17
C GLN A 63 -12.77 -13.15 -7.36
N GLY A 64 -12.22 -14.17 -6.69
CA GLY A 64 -12.64 -15.57 -6.87
C GLY A 64 -12.18 -16.22 -8.19
N ASN A 65 -11.41 -15.52 -9.03
CA ASN A 65 -10.86 -16.03 -10.27
C ASN A 65 -9.34 -16.24 -10.16
N PRO A 66 -8.85 -17.49 -10.06
CA PRO A 66 -7.43 -17.79 -9.93
C PRO A 66 -6.61 -17.46 -11.19
N LEU A 67 -7.23 -17.25 -12.35
CA LEU A 67 -6.57 -16.84 -13.59
C LEU A 67 -6.55 -15.32 -13.80
N GLN A 68 -7.10 -14.55 -12.86
CA GLN A 68 -7.21 -13.10 -13.03
C GLN A 68 -5.86 -12.41 -13.16
N TRP A 69 -4.79 -13.01 -12.64
CA TRP A 69 -3.44 -12.47 -12.75
C TRP A 69 -2.98 -12.30 -14.20
N ALA A 70 -3.44 -13.14 -15.13
CA ALA A 70 -3.08 -13.07 -16.54
C ALA A 70 -3.67 -11.84 -17.26
N GLN A 71 -4.72 -11.23 -16.68
CA GLN A 71 -5.41 -10.07 -17.22
C GLN A 71 -4.95 -8.76 -16.56
N TYR A 72 -4.05 -8.83 -15.57
CA TYR A 72 -3.60 -7.66 -14.83
C TYR A 72 -2.47 -6.95 -15.58
N SER A 73 -2.80 -5.78 -16.12
CA SER A 73 -1.83 -4.80 -16.58
C SER A 73 -1.65 -3.70 -15.54
N MET A 74 -0.48 -3.05 -15.58
CA MET A 74 -0.26 -1.83 -14.79
C MET A 74 -1.09 -0.69 -15.38
N LYS A 75 -1.94 -0.05 -14.57
CA LYS A 75 -2.78 1.08 -14.97
C LYS A 75 -2.34 2.36 -14.28
N CYS A 76 -2.50 3.51 -14.94
CA CYS A 76 -2.13 4.78 -14.32
C CYS A 76 -2.93 5.08 -13.05
N GLN A 77 -4.17 4.60 -12.99
CA GLN A 77 -4.98 4.69 -11.78
C GLN A 77 -4.32 4.00 -10.58
N TYR A 78 -3.71 2.82 -10.76
CA TYR A 78 -3.05 2.08 -9.67
C TYR A 78 -1.84 2.86 -9.15
N VAL A 79 -1.03 3.38 -10.07
CA VAL A 79 0.13 4.23 -9.74
C VAL A 79 -0.31 5.49 -8.98
N LYS A 80 -1.37 6.16 -9.44
CA LYS A 80 -1.92 7.36 -8.78
C LYS A 80 -2.42 7.07 -7.37
N LEU A 81 -3.12 5.95 -7.16
CA LEU A 81 -3.60 5.53 -5.84
C LEU A 81 -2.44 5.26 -4.87
N VAL A 82 -1.42 4.51 -5.32
CA VAL A 82 -0.23 4.25 -4.50
C VAL A 82 0.54 5.54 -4.20
N ARG A 83 0.70 6.44 -5.17
CA ARG A 83 1.32 7.75 -4.95
C ARG A 83 0.54 8.58 -3.94
N ALA A 84 -0.78 8.62 -4.07
CA ALA A 84 -1.65 9.34 -3.14
C ALA A 84 -1.52 8.80 -1.71
N LEU A 85 -1.45 7.47 -1.54
CA LEU A 85 -1.23 6.87 -0.23
C LEU A 85 0.13 7.26 0.36
N ILE A 86 1.22 7.16 -0.41
CA ILE A 86 2.57 7.51 0.06
C ILE A 86 2.62 8.99 0.51
N VAL A 87 2.05 9.89 -0.31
CA VAL A 87 1.97 11.32 0.03
C VAL A 87 1.09 11.55 1.27
N ALA A 88 -0.06 10.90 1.34
CA ALA A 88 -0.95 11.02 2.49
C ALA A 88 -0.27 10.57 3.79
N VAL A 89 0.44 9.45 3.80
CA VAL A 89 1.17 8.95 4.97
C VAL A 89 2.31 9.90 5.35
N ARG A 90 3.07 10.42 4.37
CA ARG A 90 4.13 11.41 4.59
C ARG A 90 3.61 12.67 5.28
N LEU A 91 2.47 13.18 4.82
CA LEU A 91 1.83 14.38 5.37
C LEU A 91 1.18 14.10 6.74
N TYR A 92 0.50 12.96 6.87
CA TYR A 92 -0.21 12.56 8.08
C TYR A 92 0.72 12.31 9.28
N THR A 93 1.89 11.72 9.02
CA THR A 93 2.87 11.34 10.06
C THR A 93 3.95 12.39 10.27
N GLY A 94 4.15 13.28 9.31
CA GLY A 94 5.27 14.22 9.32
C GLY A 94 6.65 13.57 9.10
N ARG A 95 6.71 12.27 8.77
CA ARG A 95 7.95 11.48 8.64
C ARG A 95 8.19 10.96 7.24
N ALA A 96 9.44 10.67 6.88
CA ALA A 96 9.76 9.90 5.68
C ALA A 96 9.02 8.55 5.69
N VAL A 97 8.82 7.95 4.51
CA VAL A 97 8.00 6.74 4.36
C VAL A 97 8.83 5.64 3.71
N ASP A 98 8.87 4.48 4.35
CA ASP A 98 9.41 3.26 3.75
C ASP A 98 8.32 2.52 2.99
N VAL A 99 8.66 1.92 1.85
CA VAL A 99 7.66 1.21 1.02
C VAL A 99 8.09 -0.23 0.80
N VAL A 100 7.23 -1.17 1.20
CA VAL A 100 7.41 -2.61 0.97
C VAL A 100 6.44 -3.04 -0.12
N GLY A 101 6.96 -3.23 -1.33
CA GLY A 101 6.19 -3.72 -2.48
C GLY A 101 6.41 -5.20 -2.74
N TYR A 102 5.36 -5.91 -3.16
CA TYR A 102 5.44 -7.32 -3.57
C TYR A 102 4.89 -7.54 -4.98
N SER A 103 5.58 -8.36 -5.80
CA SER A 103 5.15 -8.71 -7.17
C SER A 103 4.83 -7.43 -8.00
N LEU A 104 3.64 -7.33 -8.60
CA LEU A 104 3.18 -6.14 -9.35
C LEU A 104 3.25 -4.83 -8.53
N GLY A 105 3.18 -4.91 -7.20
CA GLY A 105 3.34 -3.76 -6.31
C GLY A 105 4.72 -3.10 -6.37
N VAL A 106 5.77 -3.85 -6.77
CA VAL A 106 7.14 -3.33 -6.92
C VAL A 106 7.23 -2.30 -8.05
N PRO A 107 6.90 -2.62 -9.31
CA PRO A 107 7.00 -1.65 -10.39
C PRO A 107 5.94 -0.53 -10.27
N VAL A 108 4.75 -0.81 -9.71
CA VAL A 108 3.75 0.23 -9.38
C VAL A 108 4.34 1.26 -8.41
N THR A 109 4.96 0.80 -7.31
CA THR A 109 5.62 1.65 -6.33
C THR A 109 6.73 2.48 -6.95
N ARG A 110 7.62 1.87 -7.74
CA ARG A 110 8.71 2.58 -8.41
C ARG A 110 8.19 3.70 -9.30
N LYS A 111 7.15 3.44 -10.09
CA LYS A 111 6.52 4.44 -10.95
C LYS A 111 5.83 5.54 -10.14
N ALA A 112 5.20 5.20 -9.02
CA ALA A 112 4.54 6.15 -8.12
C ALA A 112 5.55 7.14 -7.50
N ILE A 113 6.76 6.66 -7.16
CA ILE A 113 7.86 7.47 -6.60
C ILE A 113 8.50 8.34 -7.70
N LEU A 114 8.94 7.74 -8.80
CA LEU A 114 9.68 8.43 -9.86
C LEU A 114 8.81 9.38 -10.70
N GLY A 115 7.51 9.10 -10.81
CA GLY A 115 6.59 9.90 -11.61
C GLY A 115 6.76 9.73 -13.14
N GLY A 116 6.49 10.80 -13.88
CA GLY A 116 6.47 10.83 -15.34
C GLY A 116 5.11 10.47 -15.95
N LYS A 117 5.09 10.18 -17.26
CA LYS A 117 3.88 9.88 -18.01
C LYS A 117 3.13 8.64 -17.50
N CYS A 118 1.81 8.63 -17.67
CA CYS A 118 0.95 7.49 -17.37
C CYS A 118 1.39 6.26 -18.17
N VAL A 119 1.26 5.09 -17.54
CA VAL A 119 1.75 3.81 -18.09
C VAL A 119 0.90 3.27 -19.24
N ASP A 120 -0.31 3.78 -19.39
CA ASP A 120 -1.36 3.32 -20.30
C ASP A 120 -1.80 4.39 -21.31
N THR A 121 -1.25 5.61 -21.26
CA THR A 121 -1.63 6.74 -22.14
C THR A 121 -0.41 7.47 -22.70
N GLY A 122 0.65 6.73 -23.07
CA GLY A 122 1.97 7.26 -23.46
C GLY A 122 1.97 8.54 -24.31
#